data_AF-A0A179FV22-F1
#
_entry.id   AF-A0A179FV22-F1
#
_cell.length_a   1.000
_cell.length_b   1.000
_cell.length_c   1.000
_cell.angle_alpha   90.00
_cell.angle_beta   90.00
_cell.angle_gamma   90.00
#
_symmetry.space_group_name_H-M   'P 1'
#
loop_
_entity.id
_entity.type
_entity.pdbx_description
1 polymer ?
#
loop_
_entity_poly.entity_id
_entity_poly.type
_entity_poly.pdbx_seq_one_letter_code
_entity_poly.pdbx_strand_id
1 'polypeptide(L)'
;MSTVVILGGSLGGLAVTHRLLKYTLPHEPNLKVILITKVTHPHLPPPIPSSFISQNTHFYWNVASIRAVIPGVLTDDQILQPIEPGLAQYPANSVEFILGEVTSLDASSKTLHVSTAQEPRTVTYNYLVIATGSTSKSPSLPWKASSTHEACLTSLHTTAENIKNASHIVIAGAGATGVELSGEIRFAFPDKTVLLLSADEQLLGGDSIASAAERELVKLGVTIRKEVRVSGAEERGERTVVKLDSGEEIETELYLPTMGFVPNTAYLPDGFLNERRYVDVNEYMGVAATNGDGIWAVGDAVSKPRAGFLITEAQAAGVARNIDLVLRGKEQQVVHGPPLDIFICSTGRSRAAGRFGFVPIPSLAAWIGKGRTLGIDRTKKYVDGSMW
;
A
#
# COMPACT_ATOMS: atom_id res chain seq x y z
N MET A 1 -31.85 7.45 0.75
CA MET A 1 -30.49 7.60 0.17
C MET A 1 -29.59 6.67 0.94
N SER A 2 -28.89 5.77 0.26
CA SER A 2 -28.00 4.80 0.90
C SER A 2 -26.57 5.32 0.79
N THR A 3 -25.97 5.70 1.93
CA THR A 3 -24.61 6.26 1.97
C THR A 3 -23.59 5.18 2.31
N VAL A 4 -22.64 4.96 1.40
CA VAL A 4 -21.47 4.11 1.61
C VAL A 4 -20.26 5.02 1.80
N VAL A 5 -19.62 4.97 2.98
CA VAL A 5 -18.37 5.69 3.24
C VAL A 5 -17.18 4.76 3.03
N ILE A 6 -16.15 5.23 2.33
CA ILE A 6 -14.92 4.48 2.04
C ILE A 6 -13.74 5.29 2.59
N LEU A 7 -12.96 4.67 3.47
CA LEU A 7 -11.81 5.27 4.12
C LEU A 7 -10.52 4.87 3.42
N GLY A 8 -9.88 5.79 2.72
CA GLY A 8 -8.58 5.63 2.06
C GLY A 8 -8.69 5.54 0.52
N GLY A 9 -8.21 6.55 -0.19
CA GLY A 9 -8.19 6.58 -1.67
C GLY A 9 -6.92 6.00 -2.29
N SER A 10 -6.53 4.80 -1.85
CA SER A 10 -5.47 4.01 -2.50
C SER A 10 -6.08 2.79 -3.21
N LEU A 11 -5.28 1.76 -3.48
CA LEU A 11 -5.65 0.57 -4.26
C LEU A 11 -7.03 0.01 -3.87
N GLY A 12 -7.22 -0.35 -2.61
CA GLY A 12 -8.47 -0.97 -2.15
C GLY A 12 -9.67 -0.02 -2.18
N GLY A 13 -9.52 1.20 -1.65
CA GLY A 13 -10.65 2.11 -1.55
C GLY A 13 -11.09 2.68 -2.90
N LEU A 14 -10.17 3.07 -3.79
CA LEU A 14 -10.55 3.47 -5.15
C LEU A 14 -11.19 2.33 -5.93
N ALA A 15 -10.67 1.11 -5.78
CA ALA A 15 -11.24 -0.07 -6.39
C ALA A 15 -12.69 -0.32 -5.96
N VAL A 16 -13.01 -0.17 -4.66
CA VAL A 16 -14.38 -0.25 -4.17
C VAL A 16 -15.22 0.93 -4.69
N THR A 17 -14.72 2.16 -4.59
CA THR A 17 -15.41 3.39 -5.04
C THR A 17 -15.87 3.27 -6.49
N HIS A 18 -14.95 2.97 -7.42
CA HIS A 18 -15.26 2.88 -8.85
C HIS A 18 -16.22 1.74 -9.16
N ARG A 19 -16.11 0.58 -8.50
CA ARG A 19 -17.02 -0.55 -8.71
C ARG A 19 -18.44 -0.23 -8.25
N LEU A 20 -18.61 0.40 -7.09
CA LEU A 20 -19.92 0.80 -6.61
C LEU A 20 -20.56 1.83 -7.56
N LEU A 21 -19.78 2.83 -7.99
CA LEU A 21 -20.28 3.87 -8.90
C LEU A 21 -20.56 3.35 -10.32
N LYS A 22 -19.82 2.34 -10.81
CA LYS A 22 -20.03 1.76 -12.16
C LYS A 22 -21.09 0.67 -12.21
N TYR A 23 -21.14 -0.19 -11.20
CA TYR A 23 -21.92 -1.43 -11.27
C TYR A 23 -23.12 -1.45 -10.33
N THR A 24 -23.07 -0.74 -9.21
CA THR A 24 -24.18 -0.70 -8.25
C THR A 24 -25.09 0.51 -8.49
N LEU A 25 -24.53 1.71 -8.66
CA LEU A 25 -25.28 2.95 -8.88
C LEU A 25 -26.33 2.86 -10.01
N PRO A 26 -26.08 2.20 -11.17
CA PRO A 26 -27.10 2.09 -12.23
C PRO A 26 -28.38 1.36 -11.83
N HIS A 27 -28.35 0.59 -10.73
CA HIS A 27 -29.49 -0.18 -10.24
C HIS A 27 -29.94 0.26 -8.84
N GLU A 28 -29.11 1.04 -8.15
CA GLU A 28 -29.40 1.71 -6.87
C GLU A 28 -29.25 3.24 -7.02
N PRO A 29 -30.20 3.94 -7.66
CA PRO A 29 -30.06 5.37 -8.01
C PRO A 29 -29.97 6.30 -6.79
N ASN A 30 -30.29 5.79 -5.60
CA ASN A 30 -30.19 6.50 -4.33
C ASN A 30 -28.84 6.28 -3.62
N LEU A 31 -27.89 5.58 -4.24
CA LEU A 31 -26.56 5.35 -3.71
C LEU A 31 -25.74 6.65 -3.72
N LYS A 32 -25.16 6.97 -2.55
CA LYS A 32 -24.12 7.98 -2.40
C LYS A 32 -22.84 7.30 -1.91
N VAL A 33 -21.74 7.51 -2.60
CA VAL A 33 -20.41 7.08 -2.16
C VAL A 33 -19.65 8.27 -1.63
N ILE A 34 -19.12 8.19 -0.41
CA ILE A 34 -18.24 9.21 0.15
C ILE A 34 -16.84 8.60 0.28
N LEU A 35 -15.89 9.09 -0.51
CA LEU A 35 -14.49 8.69 -0.41
C LEU A 35 -13.75 9.69 0.48
N ILE A 36 -13.15 9.20 1.56
CA ILE A 36 -12.34 10.01 2.48
C ILE A 36 -10.87 9.65 2.29
N THR A 37 -10.02 10.60 1.86
CA THR A 37 -8.57 10.39 1.82
C THR A 37 -7.88 11.11 2.96
N LYS A 38 -6.91 10.39 3.54
CA LYS A 38 -6.14 10.81 4.69
C LYS A 38 -5.37 12.11 4.40
N VAL A 39 -5.45 13.04 5.35
CA VAL A 39 -4.45 14.07 5.64
C VAL A 39 -3.56 13.49 6.74
N THR A 40 -2.24 13.68 6.72
CA THR A 40 -1.44 13.34 7.92
C THR A 40 -0.51 14.49 8.32
N HIS A 41 -0.37 14.72 9.61
CA HIS A 41 0.82 15.35 10.19
C HIS A 41 1.40 14.40 11.24
N PRO A 42 2.51 13.68 10.93
CA PRO A 42 3.04 12.66 11.82
C PRO A 42 3.66 13.20 13.13
N HIS A 43 3.70 14.51 13.34
CA HIS A 43 4.47 15.14 14.43
C HIS A 43 3.70 16.14 15.30
N LEU A 44 2.39 16.32 15.10
CA LEU A 44 1.61 17.29 15.88
C LEU A 44 0.60 16.58 16.79
N PRO A 45 0.68 16.78 18.12
CA PRO A 45 -0.37 16.33 19.01
C PRO A 45 -1.66 17.12 18.74
N PRO A 46 -2.84 16.49 18.79
CA PRO A 46 -4.10 17.17 18.56
C PRO A 46 -4.40 18.24 19.63
N PRO A 47 -5.12 19.32 19.29
CA PRO A 47 -5.72 19.62 17.99
C PRO A 47 -4.71 20.22 17.00
N ILE A 48 -4.73 19.72 15.75
CA ILE A 48 -3.89 20.22 14.66
C ILE A 48 -4.58 21.46 14.05
N PRO A 49 -3.91 22.62 13.93
CA PRO A 49 -4.54 23.80 13.33
C PRO A 49 -4.85 23.59 11.85
N SER A 50 -5.95 24.16 11.36
CA SER A 50 -6.43 24.03 9.96
C SER A 50 -5.41 24.38 8.89
N SER A 51 -4.52 25.34 9.15
CA SER A 51 -3.41 25.73 8.27
C SER A 51 -2.32 24.66 8.13
N PHE A 52 -2.29 23.68 9.03
CA PHE A 52 -1.43 22.51 9.01
C PHE A 52 -2.27 21.27 8.69
N ILE A 53 -3.16 21.32 7.70
CA ILE A 53 -3.88 20.14 7.25
C ILE A 53 -3.58 20.00 5.78
N SER A 54 -2.62 19.13 5.46
CA SER A 54 -2.17 18.92 4.09
C SER A 54 -2.82 17.69 3.47
N GLN A 55 -3.40 17.90 2.29
CA GLN A 55 -4.35 16.99 1.67
C GLN A 55 -3.63 15.99 0.78
N ASN A 56 -3.82 14.69 1.03
CA ASN A 56 -3.45 13.70 0.03
C ASN A 56 -4.53 13.63 -1.06
N THR A 57 -4.33 14.44 -2.09
CA THR A 57 -5.17 14.53 -3.29
C THR A 57 -4.78 13.50 -4.35
N HIS A 58 -3.68 12.78 -4.17
CA HIS A 58 -3.09 11.94 -5.20
C HIS A 58 -3.13 10.46 -4.84
N PHE A 59 -3.44 9.66 -5.83
CA PHE A 59 -3.22 8.24 -5.80
C PHE A 59 -1.74 7.94 -6.03
N TYR A 60 -1.15 7.12 -5.17
CA TYR A 60 0.24 6.70 -5.25
C TYR A 60 0.35 5.22 -5.65
N TRP A 61 0.95 4.94 -6.81
CA TRP A 61 1.22 3.56 -7.26
C TRP A 61 2.43 2.95 -6.56
N ASN A 62 2.26 2.63 -5.28
CA ASN A 62 3.32 2.19 -4.39
C ASN A 62 4.04 0.90 -4.86
N VAL A 63 3.42 0.09 -5.73
CA VAL A 63 4.05 -1.10 -6.35
C VAL A 63 5.28 -0.71 -7.19
N ALA A 64 5.29 0.47 -7.80
CA ALA A 64 6.43 0.97 -8.58
C ALA A 64 7.36 1.91 -7.80
N SER A 65 7.13 2.11 -6.50
CA SER A 65 7.96 2.97 -5.64
C SER A 65 9.44 2.62 -5.71
N ILE A 66 9.76 1.33 -5.73
CA ILE A 66 11.12 0.79 -5.84
C ILE A 66 11.85 1.19 -7.14
N ARG A 67 11.10 1.55 -8.19
CA ARG A 67 11.65 2.05 -9.46
C ARG A 67 11.60 3.56 -9.56
N ALA A 68 10.63 4.21 -8.91
CA ALA A 68 10.54 5.66 -8.85
C ALA A 68 11.69 6.29 -8.06
N VAL A 69 12.31 5.54 -7.14
CA VAL A 69 13.55 5.95 -6.46
C VAL A 69 14.82 5.74 -7.29
N ILE A 70 14.70 5.33 -8.56
CA ILE A 70 15.84 5.26 -9.48
C ILE A 70 15.82 6.50 -10.39
N PRO A 71 16.83 7.38 -10.32
CA PRO A 71 16.85 8.63 -11.07
C PRO A 71 16.60 8.43 -12.57
N GLY A 72 15.67 9.22 -13.12
CA GLY A 72 15.40 9.26 -14.57
C GLY A 72 14.64 8.06 -15.15
N VAL A 73 14.10 7.16 -14.31
CA VAL A 73 13.38 5.97 -14.80
C VAL A 73 11.86 6.18 -14.88
N LEU A 74 11.28 6.85 -13.89
CA LEU A 74 9.87 7.22 -13.87
C LEU A 74 9.73 8.72 -13.59
N THR A 75 8.71 9.34 -14.17
CA THR A 75 8.30 10.71 -13.84
C THR A 75 7.28 10.71 -12.70
N ASP A 76 7.17 11.83 -11.99
CA ASP A 76 6.25 12.01 -10.88
C ASP A 76 4.80 11.70 -11.28
N ASP A 77 4.35 12.23 -12.42
CA ASP A 77 3.00 11.99 -12.96
C ASP A 77 2.74 10.52 -13.32
N GLN A 78 3.75 9.68 -13.54
CA GLN A 78 3.53 8.26 -13.81
C GLN A 78 3.14 7.49 -12.54
N ILE A 79 3.63 7.93 -11.38
CA ILE A 79 3.44 7.23 -10.10
C ILE A 79 2.41 7.90 -9.19
N LEU A 80 2.24 9.22 -9.31
CA LEU A 80 1.27 10.03 -8.57
C LEU A 80 0.28 10.65 -9.54
N GLN A 81 -1.02 10.43 -9.30
CA GLN A 81 -2.10 10.94 -10.16
C GLN A 81 -3.22 11.53 -9.29
N PRO A 82 -3.78 12.70 -9.62
CA PRO A 82 -4.83 13.32 -8.81
C PRO A 82 -6.12 12.49 -8.87
N ILE A 83 -6.73 12.24 -7.71
CA ILE A 83 -7.90 11.34 -7.58
C ILE A 83 -9.18 12.00 -8.12
N GLU A 84 -9.44 13.24 -7.72
CA GLU A 84 -10.71 13.93 -7.94
C GLU A 84 -11.13 14.01 -9.42
N PRO A 85 -10.24 14.31 -10.40
CA PRO A 85 -10.62 14.32 -11.82
C PRO A 85 -11.16 12.97 -12.31
N GLY A 86 -10.68 11.86 -11.75
CA GLY A 86 -11.15 10.51 -12.07
C GLY A 86 -12.56 10.22 -11.55
N LEU A 87 -13.03 10.95 -10.54
CA LEU A 87 -14.39 10.83 -9.99
C LEU A 87 -15.40 11.73 -10.71
N ALA A 88 -14.95 12.76 -11.43
CA ALA A 88 -15.82 13.72 -12.12
C ALA A 88 -16.66 13.12 -13.26
N GLN A 89 -16.35 11.91 -13.70
CA GLN A 89 -17.15 11.17 -14.69
C GLN A 89 -18.50 10.66 -14.14
N TYR A 90 -18.66 10.59 -12.81
CA TYR A 90 -19.88 10.11 -12.17
C TYR A 90 -20.85 11.25 -11.90
N PRO A 91 -22.17 10.99 -11.78
CA PRO A 91 -23.14 12.02 -11.42
C PRO A 91 -22.76 12.75 -10.13
N ALA A 92 -22.79 14.09 -10.13
CA ALA A 92 -22.28 14.91 -9.02
C ALA A 92 -22.90 14.59 -7.65
N ASN A 93 -24.15 14.11 -7.60
CA ASN A 93 -24.82 13.75 -6.34
C ASN A 93 -24.51 12.32 -5.86
N SER A 94 -23.82 11.52 -6.67
CA SER A 94 -23.53 10.10 -6.37
C SER A 94 -22.17 9.89 -5.69
N VAL A 95 -21.26 10.86 -5.77
CA VAL A 95 -19.93 10.78 -5.19
C VAL A 95 -19.57 12.07 -4.46
N GLU A 96 -19.01 11.95 -3.26
CA GLU A 96 -18.39 13.06 -2.52
C GLU A 96 -16.94 12.68 -2.19
N PHE A 97 -16.00 13.58 -2.47
CA PHE A 97 -14.60 13.41 -2.12
C PHE A 97 -14.23 14.31 -0.95
N ILE A 98 -13.84 13.71 0.17
CA ILE A 98 -13.47 14.43 1.39
C ILE A 98 -11.98 14.25 1.66
N LEU A 99 -11.28 15.38 1.74
CA LEU A 99 -9.89 15.45 2.14
C LEU A 99 -9.83 15.65 3.67
N GLY A 100 -9.53 14.58 4.41
CA GLY A 100 -9.54 14.63 5.88
C GLY A 100 -9.06 13.36 6.56
N GLU A 101 -8.66 13.49 7.82
CA GLU A 101 -8.27 12.37 8.67
C GLU A 101 -9.46 11.94 9.55
N VAL A 102 -9.83 10.66 9.48
CA VAL A 102 -10.79 10.09 10.43
C VAL A 102 -10.11 10.00 11.79
N THR A 103 -10.65 10.70 12.78
CA THR A 103 -10.11 10.74 14.14
C THR A 103 -10.79 9.75 15.07
N SER A 104 -12.06 9.42 14.80
CA SER A 104 -12.79 8.38 15.53
C SER A 104 -13.98 7.84 14.74
N LEU A 105 -14.39 6.62 15.12
CA LEU A 105 -15.55 5.90 14.61
C LEU A 105 -16.47 5.52 15.78
N ASP A 106 -17.71 5.98 15.74
CA ASP A 106 -18.80 5.44 16.55
C ASP A 106 -19.65 4.51 15.68
N ALA A 107 -19.43 3.21 15.86
CA ALA A 107 -20.17 2.18 15.12
C ALA A 107 -21.64 2.10 15.54
N SER A 108 -21.96 2.44 16.79
CA SER A 108 -23.33 2.34 17.32
C SER A 108 -24.25 3.40 16.71
N SER A 109 -23.74 4.63 16.55
CA SER A 109 -24.45 5.73 15.89
C SER A 109 -24.13 5.85 14.40
N LYS A 110 -23.36 4.90 13.82
CA LYS A 110 -22.89 4.88 12.43
C LYS A 110 -22.33 6.23 11.97
N THR A 111 -21.43 6.77 12.79
CA THR A 111 -20.89 8.13 12.65
C THR A 111 -19.36 8.12 12.67
N LEU A 112 -18.76 8.92 11.78
CA LEU A 112 -17.33 9.19 11.71
C LEU A 112 -17.08 10.66 12.05
N HIS A 113 -16.02 10.91 12.81
CA HIS A 113 -15.49 12.26 12.99
C HIS A 113 -14.24 12.43 12.13
N VAL A 114 -14.25 13.48 11.32
CA VAL A 114 -13.23 13.74 10.30
C VAL A 114 -12.63 15.11 10.55
N SER A 115 -11.32 15.17 10.79
CA SER A 115 -10.58 16.43 10.78
C SER A 115 -10.31 16.83 9.33
N THR A 116 -10.73 18.04 8.93
CA THR A 116 -10.52 18.58 7.58
C THR A 116 -9.80 19.92 7.67
N ALA A 117 -9.24 20.38 6.54
CA ALA A 117 -8.47 21.63 6.48
C ALA A 117 -9.30 22.89 6.77
N GLN A 118 -10.62 22.77 6.79
CA GLN A 118 -11.53 23.88 7.07
C GLN A 118 -12.05 23.74 8.50
N GLU A 119 -12.99 22.81 8.69
CA GLU A 119 -13.61 22.52 9.98
C GLU A 119 -13.78 21.01 10.19
N PRO A 120 -13.83 20.54 11.44
CA PRO A 120 -14.19 19.16 11.73
C PRO A 120 -15.57 18.82 11.16
N ARG A 121 -15.67 17.70 10.47
CA ARG A 121 -16.92 17.19 9.91
C ARG A 121 -17.37 15.93 10.64
N THR A 122 -18.67 15.83 10.84
CA THR A 122 -19.33 14.59 11.28
C THR A 122 -20.01 13.97 10.07
N VAL A 123 -19.66 12.72 9.75
CA VAL A 123 -20.15 12.00 8.57
C VAL A 123 -20.91 10.77 9.01
N THR A 124 -22.20 10.69 8.68
CA THR A 124 -23.02 9.51 8.95
C THR A 124 -22.99 8.55 7.75
N TYR A 125 -23.14 7.25 8.01
CA TYR A 125 -23.13 6.23 6.97
C TYR A 125 -24.18 5.15 7.19
N ASN A 126 -24.59 4.49 6.10
CA ASN A 126 -25.32 3.23 6.17
C ASN A 126 -24.35 2.04 6.14
N TYR A 127 -23.30 2.17 5.32
CA TYR A 127 -22.26 1.17 5.14
C TYR A 127 -20.87 1.81 5.17
N LEU A 128 -19.87 1.08 5.67
CA LEU A 128 -18.49 1.57 5.84
C LEU A 128 -17.48 0.57 5.26
N VAL A 129 -16.48 1.09 4.56
CA VAL A 129 -15.33 0.31 4.09
C VAL A 129 -14.03 0.92 4.61
N ILE A 130 -13.29 0.16 5.40
CA ILE A 130 -11.97 0.51 5.93
C ILE A 130 -10.90 0.04 4.92
N ALA A 131 -10.31 0.97 4.19
CA ALA A 131 -9.26 0.72 3.21
C ALA A 131 -8.02 1.63 3.46
N THR A 132 -7.75 1.93 4.74
CA THR A 132 -6.73 2.92 5.15
C THR A 132 -5.28 2.43 5.02
N GLY A 133 -5.09 1.15 4.71
CA GLY A 133 -3.79 0.55 4.44
C GLY A 133 -2.85 0.56 5.65
N SER A 134 -1.56 0.73 5.38
CA SER A 134 -0.48 0.69 6.38
C SER A 134 0.55 1.79 6.10
N THR A 135 1.30 2.16 7.14
CA THR A 135 2.40 3.13 7.10
C THR A 135 3.72 2.44 7.51
N SER A 136 4.85 2.93 6.98
CA SER A 136 6.19 2.48 7.37
C SER A 136 6.62 3.12 8.70
N LYS A 137 7.32 2.38 9.58
CA LYS A 137 8.04 2.96 10.72
C LYS A 137 9.15 3.94 10.32
N SER A 138 9.56 3.94 9.06
CA SER A 138 10.45 4.92 8.45
C SER A 138 9.65 5.78 7.47
N PRO A 139 8.91 6.81 7.95
CA PRO A 139 7.99 7.60 7.14
C PRO A 139 8.68 8.53 6.12
N SER A 140 10.00 8.73 6.26
CA SER A 140 10.81 9.47 5.27
C SER A 140 11.07 8.68 3.99
N LEU A 141 10.78 7.37 3.97
CA LEU A 141 11.00 6.50 2.81
C LEU A 141 9.70 6.27 2.02
N PRO A 142 9.77 6.21 0.68
CA PRO A 142 8.61 6.24 -0.20
C PRO A 142 7.94 4.86 -0.40
N TRP A 143 8.11 3.89 0.49
CA TRP A 143 7.55 2.54 0.30
C TRP A 143 6.02 2.50 0.43
N LYS A 144 5.47 3.47 1.15
CA LYS A 144 4.05 3.75 1.30
C LYS A 144 3.84 5.23 1.04
N ALA A 145 2.63 5.60 0.65
CA ALA A 145 2.29 7.00 0.49
C ALA A 145 2.53 7.73 1.83
N SER A 146 3.25 8.84 1.75
CA SER A 146 3.44 9.74 2.89
C SER A 146 2.14 10.51 3.19
N SER A 147 2.25 11.48 4.09
CA SER A 147 1.14 12.35 4.50
C SER A 147 0.45 13.08 3.36
N THR A 148 1.23 13.71 2.48
CA THR A 148 0.76 14.66 1.46
C THR A 148 1.37 14.30 0.11
N HIS A 149 0.84 14.87 -0.97
CA HIS A 149 1.43 14.75 -2.29
C HIS A 149 2.90 15.23 -2.32
N GLU A 150 3.15 16.44 -1.80
CA GLU A 150 4.47 17.08 -1.75
C GLU A 150 5.44 16.32 -0.86
N ALA A 151 4.97 15.79 0.27
CA ALA A 151 5.77 14.94 1.15
C ALA A 151 6.13 13.61 0.46
N CYS A 152 5.22 13.06 -0.34
CA CYS A 152 5.50 11.86 -1.13
C CYS A 152 6.57 12.14 -2.20
N LEU A 153 6.44 13.25 -2.94
CA LEU A 153 7.43 13.69 -3.93
C LEU A 153 8.80 13.92 -3.28
N THR A 154 8.82 14.63 -2.15
CA THR A 154 10.04 14.89 -1.39
C THR A 154 10.71 13.57 -0.99
N SER A 155 9.96 12.62 -0.42
CA SER A 155 10.51 11.31 -0.03
C SER A 155 11.06 10.52 -1.23
N LEU A 156 10.40 10.58 -2.40
CA LEU A 156 10.88 9.95 -3.63
C LEU A 156 12.18 10.59 -4.12
N HIS A 157 12.21 11.91 -4.28
CA HIS A 157 13.36 12.64 -4.82
C HIS A 157 14.56 12.58 -3.87
N THR A 158 14.35 12.76 -2.57
CA THR A 158 15.42 12.61 -1.57
C THR A 158 15.98 11.20 -1.57
N THR A 159 15.13 10.16 -1.62
CA THR A 159 15.60 8.77 -1.69
C THR A 159 16.37 8.50 -2.99
N ALA A 160 15.91 9.04 -4.12
CA ALA A 160 16.57 8.88 -5.42
C ALA A 160 17.96 9.54 -5.44
N GLU A 161 18.09 10.75 -4.89
CA GLU A 161 19.37 11.45 -4.79
C GLU A 161 20.32 10.74 -3.82
N ASN A 162 19.81 10.25 -2.69
CA ASN A 162 20.60 9.46 -1.75
C ASN A 162 21.12 8.16 -2.40
N ILE A 163 20.29 7.44 -3.16
CA ILE A 163 20.70 6.24 -3.91
C ILE A 163 21.76 6.58 -4.95
N LYS A 164 21.61 7.71 -5.65
CA LYS A 164 22.56 8.18 -6.66
C LYS A 164 23.93 8.48 -6.04
N ASN A 165 23.97 9.07 -4.85
CA ASN A 165 25.21 9.52 -4.21
C ASN A 165 25.90 8.40 -3.40
N ALA A 166 25.15 7.49 -2.79
CA ALA A 166 25.71 6.42 -1.97
C ALA A 166 26.39 5.31 -2.82
N SER A 167 27.63 4.98 -2.49
CA SER A 167 28.42 3.88 -3.04
C SER A 167 28.21 2.58 -2.26
N HIS A 168 27.94 2.65 -0.95
CA HIS A 168 27.55 1.50 -0.12
C HIS A 168 26.12 1.67 0.40
N ILE A 169 25.26 0.71 0.10
CA ILE A 169 23.83 0.74 0.44
C ILE A 169 23.44 -0.56 1.15
N VAL A 170 22.86 -0.42 2.35
CA VAL A 170 22.29 -1.54 3.11
C VAL A 170 20.77 -1.48 3.02
N ILE A 171 20.15 -2.57 2.58
CA ILE A 171 18.70 -2.74 2.52
C ILE A 171 18.31 -3.79 3.56
N ALA A 172 17.42 -3.42 4.49
CA ALA A 172 16.93 -4.37 5.50
C ALA A 172 15.50 -4.84 5.19
N GLY A 173 15.34 -6.16 5.12
CA GLY A 173 14.08 -6.83 4.81
C GLY A 173 14.10 -7.45 3.42
N ALA A 174 14.18 -8.78 3.35
CA ALA A 174 14.18 -9.53 2.09
C ALA A 174 12.77 -9.94 1.61
N GLY A 175 11.75 -9.12 1.92
CA GLY A 175 10.43 -9.23 1.30
C GLY A 175 10.46 -8.73 -0.15
N ALA A 176 9.29 -8.71 -0.81
CA ALA A 176 9.20 -8.27 -2.21
C ALA A 176 9.81 -6.88 -2.44
N THR A 177 9.52 -5.89 -1.58
CA THR A 177 10.08 -4.54 -1.69
C THR A 177 11.61 -4.53 -1.68
N GLY A 178 12.25 -5.18 -0.69
CA GLY A 178 13.71 -5.18 -0.57
C GLY A 178 14.42 -5.97 -1.67
N VAL A 179 13.84 -7.09 -2.11
CA VAL A 179 14.34 -7.88 -3.24
C VAL A 179 14.26 -7.09 -4.56
N GLU A 180 13.10 -6.49 -4.85
CA GLU A 180 12.91 -5.69 -6.07
C GLU A 180 13.81 -4.45 -6.07
N LEU A 181 13.90 -3.74 -4.95
CA LEU A 181 14.74 -2.55 -4.79
C LEU A 181 16.23 -2.87 -4.98
N SER A 182 16.71 -3.97 -4.39
CA SER A 182 18.11 -4.43 -4.53
C SER A 182 18.45 -4.68 -6.01
N GLY A 183 17.54 -5.33 -6.73
CA GLY A 183 17.67 -5.58 -8.16
C GLY A 183 17.64 -4.30 -9.00
N GLU A 184 16.75 -3.36 -8.70
CA GLU A 184 16.67 -2.07 -9.40
C GLU A 184 17.95 -1.25 -9.24
N ILE A 185 18.46 -1.12 -8.01
CA ILE A 185 19.67 -0.34 -7.71
C ILE A 185 20.88 -0.95 -8.41
N ARG A 186 21.13 -2.26 -8.26
CA ARG A 186 22.27 -2.92 -8.91
C ARG A 186 22.19 -2.93 -10.43
N PHE A 187 20.99 -3.01 -10.99
CA PHE A 187 20.80 -2.89 -12.43
C PHE A 187 21.12 -1.47 -12.92
N ALA A 188 20.69 -0.43 -12.20
CA ALA A 188 20.93 0.96 -12.59
C ALA A 188 22.37 1.42 -12.32
N PHE A 189 23.01 0.88 -11.28
CA PHE A 189 24.33 1.28 -10.82
C PHE A 189 25.21 0.05 -10.56
N PRO A 190 25.82 -0.53 -11.61
CA PRO A 190 26.62 -1.76 -11.52
C PRO A 190 27.88 -1.65 -10.65
N ASP A 191 28.30 -0.44 -10.27
CA ASP A 191 29.50 -0.20 -9.46
C ASP A 191 29.21 -0.04 -7.95
N LYS A 192 27.95 0.09 -7.54
CA LYS A 192 27.57 0.32 -6.12
C LYS A 192 27.50 -0.96 -5.30
N THR A 193 28.06 -1.00 -4.10
CA THR A 193 27.90 -2.14 -3.19
C THR A 193 26.50 -2.13 -2.58
N VAL A 194 25.72 -3.18 -2.82
CA VAL A 194 24.38 -3.35 -2.23
C VAL A 194 24.37 -4.60 -1.35
N LEU A 195 24.06 -4.42 -0.07
CA LEU A 195 23.90 -5.47 0.92
C LEU A 195 22.42 -5.62 1.30
N LEU A 196 21.82 -6.76 0.97
CA LEU A 196 20.47 -7.13 1.37
C LEU A 196 20.52 -8.01 2.63
N LEU A 197 19.86 -7.56 3.70
CA LEU A 197 19.73 -8.27 4.97
C LEU A 197 18.36 -8.94 5.09
N SER A 198 18.36 -10.23 5.43
CA SER A 198 17.16 -11.02 5.74
C SER A 198 17.25 -11.57 7.15
N ALA A 199 16.18 -11.39 7.93
CA ALA A 199 16.04 -12.05 9.23
C ALA A 199 15.67 -13.55 9.09
N ASP A 200 15.17 -13.95 7.92
CA ASP A 200 14.75 -15.31 7.61
C ASP A 200 15.84 -16.08 6.84
N GLU A 201 15.81 -17.41 6.91
CA GLU A 201 16.70 -18.33 6.17
C GLU A 201 16.56 -18.19 4.65
N GLN A 202 15.39 -17.77 4.17
CA GLN A 202 15.06 -17.62 2.76
C GLN A 202 14.46 -16.24 2.48
N LEU A 203 14.73 -15.71 1.28
CA LEU A 203 14.08 -14.47 0.82
C LEU A 203 12.58 -14.70 0.60
N LEU A 204 11.83 -13.60 0.44
CA LEU A 204 10.42 -13.60 0.06
C LEU A 204 9.51 -14.45 0.99
N GLY A 205 9.93 -14.63 2.25
CA GLY A 205 9.21 -15.45 3.23
C GLY A 205 9.18 -16.94 2.88
N GLY A 206 10.18 -17.45 2.17
CA GLY A 206 10.28 -18.87 1.80
C GLY A 206 9.34 -19.31 0.69
N ASP A 207 8.79 -18.36 -0.09
CA ASP A 207 8.02 -18.69 -1.28
C ASP A 207 8.89 -19.52 -2.26
N SER A 208 8.28 -20.45 -3.00
CA SER A 208 9.00 -21.30 -3.97
C SER A 208 9.83 -20.54 -5.02
N ILE A 209 9.59 -19.24 -5.25
CA ILE A 209 10.43 -18.41 -6.12
C ILE A 209 11.71 -17.86 -5.44
N ALA A 210 11.87 -18.03 -4.12
CA ALA A 210 12.94 -17.41 -3.33
C ALA A 210 14.33 -17.74 -3.86
N SER A 211 14.65 -19.03 -4.07
CA SER A 211 15.97 -19.43 -4.58
C SER A 211 16.24 -18.92 -6.00
N ALA A 212 15.20 -18.78 -6.83
CA ALA A 212 15.35 -18.20 -8.17
C ALA A 212 15.65 -16.70 -8.08
N ALA A 213 14.94 -15.97 -7.22
CA ALA A 213 15.19 -14.54 -6.98
C ALA A 213 16.60 -14.29 -6.42
N GLU A 214 17.01 -15.07 -5.42
CA GLU A 214 18.35 -15.01 -4.81
C GLU A 214 19.45 -15.18 -5.86
N ARG A 215 19.34 -16.19 -6.73
CA ARG A 215 20.32 -16.41 -7.81
C ARG A 215 20.41 -15.23 -8.78
N GLU A 216 19.29 -14.64 -9.16
CA GLU A 216 19.30 -13.48 -10.07
C GLU A 216 19.88 -12.23 -9.41
N LEU A 217 19.60 -11.98 -8.13
CA LEU A 217 20.21 -10.88 -7.37
C LEU A 217 21.73 -11.05 -7.23
N VAL A 218 22.20 -12.25 -6.89
CA VAL A 218 23.65 -12.56 -6.80
C VAL A 218 24.34 -12.34 -8.14
N LYS A 219 23.72 -12.76 -9.26
CA LYS A 219 24.25 -12.48 -10.61
C LYS A 219 24.35 -10.99 -10.93
N LEU A 220 23.45 -10.16 -10.37
CA LEU A 220 23.53 -8.70 -10.48
C LEU A 220 24.56 -8.06 -9.52
N GLY A 221 25.20 -8.85 -8.66
CA GLY A 221 26.20 -8.39 -7.70
C GLY A 221 25.61 -7.87 -6.39
N VAL A 222 24.36 -8.23 -6.05
CA VAL A 222 23.83 -8.00 -4.69
C VAL A 222 24.52 -8.97 -3.73
N THR A 223 25.06 -8.44 -2.63
CA THR A 223 25.49 -9.27 -1.50
C THR A 223 24.29 -9.54 -0.60
N ILE A 224 24.08 -10.79 -0.22
CA ILE A 224 22.91 -11.20 0.58
C ILE A 224 23.39 -11.85 1.86
N ARG A 225 22.90 -11.37 3.00
CA ARG A 225 23.09 -12.01 4.30
C ARG A 225 21.73 -12.42 4.86
N LYS A 226 21.61 -13.69 5.23
CA LYS A 226 20.39 -14.31 5.74
C LYS A 226 20.58 -14.64 7.22
N GLU A 227 19.48 -14.87 7.92
CA GLU A 227 19.47 -15.11 9.37
C GLU A 227 20.16 -14.01 10.18
N VAL A 228 20.04 -12.77 9.70
CA VAL A 228 20.58 -11.56 10.35
C VAL A 228 19.45 -10.56 10.55
N ARG A 229 19.17 -10.21 11.81
CA ARG A 229 18.10 -9.27 12.14
C ARG A 229 18.67 -7.93 12.51
N VAL A 230 18.18 -6.89 11.85
CA VAL A 230 18.45 -5.51 12.25
C VAL A 230 17.67 -5.18 13.51
N SER A 231 18.36 -4.72 14.55
CA SER A 231 17.80 -4.29 15.83
C SER A 231 17.63 -2.78 15.92
N GLY A 232 18.40 -2.01 15.15
CA GLY A 232 18.30 -0.55 15.06
C GLY A 232 19.26 0.04 14.03
N ALA A 233 19.20 1.35 13.87
CA ALA A 233 20.16 2.10 13.08
C ALA A 233 20.32 3.51 13.66
N GLU A 234 21.50 4.10 13.52
CA GLU A 234 21.79 5.46 13.95
C GLU A 234 22.67 6.19 12.93
N GLU A 235 22.42 7.47 12.75
CA GLU A 235 23.26 8.33 11.92
C GLU A 235 24.52 8.72 12.70
N ARG A 236 25.69 8.53 12.10
CA ARG A 236 27.00 8.95 12.61
C ARG A 236 27.70 9.76 11.51
N GLY A 237 27.49 11.07 11.50
CA GLY A 237 28.03 11.96 10.45
C GLY A 237 27.36 11.69 9.10
N GLU A 238 28.16 11.44 8.05
CA GLU A 238 27.68 11.13 6.70
C GLU A 238 27.35 9.64 6.49
N ARG A 239 27.36 8.86 7.58
CA ARG A 239 27.19 7.40 7.55
C ARG A 239 26.05 6.99 8.45
N THR A 240 25.46 5.84 8.17
CA THR A 240 24.51 5.15 9.05
C THR A 240 25.18 3.90 9.60
N VAL A 241 25.09 3.71 10.91
CA VAL A 241 25.49 2.47 11.58
C VAL A 241 24.25 1.62 11.82
N VAL A 242 24.17 0.50 11.12
CA VAL A 242 23.09 -0.49 11.24
C VAL A 242 23.50 -1.52 12.29
N LYS A 243 22.71 -1.65 13.34
CA LYS A 243 22.95 -2.58 14.45
C LYS A 243 22.20 -3.88 14.22
N LEU A 244 22.89 -5.01 14.32
CA LEU A 244 22.28 -6.34 14.28
C LEU A 244 21.93 -6.82 15.70
N ASP A 245 21.07 -7.83 15.80
CA ASP A 245 20.73 -8.48 17.07
C ASP A 245 21.89 -9.29 17.67
N SER A 246 22.84 -9.72 16.84
CA SER A 246 24.11 -10.33 17.26
C SER A 246 25.05 -9.36 17.96
N GLY A 247 24.78 -8.06 17.91
CA GLY A 247 25.68 -6.99 18.38
C GLY A 247 26.69 -6.51 17.34
N GLU A 248 26.73 -7.11 16.15
CA GLU A 248 27.52 -6.61 15.02
C GLU A 248 26.98 -5.25 14.51
N GLU A 249 27.89 -4.34 14.17
CA GLU A 249 27.58 -3.06 13.54
C GLU A 249 28.03 -3.06 12.07
N ILE A 250 27.17 -2.61 11.16
CA ILE A 250 27.48 -2.44 9.74
C ILE A 250 27.39 -0.94 9.41
N GLU A 251 28.49 -0.36 8.94
CA GLU A 251 28.52 1.03 8.49
C GLU A 251 28.18 1.15 7.00
N THR A 252 27.31 2.09 6.66
CA THR A 252 26.84 2.32 5.29
C THR A 252 26.64 3.80 5.00
N GLU A 253 26.66 4.19 3.72
CA GLU A 253 26.36 5.57 3.30
C GLU A 253 24.85 5.77 3.18
N LEU A 254 24.11 4.70 2.92
CA LEU A 254 22.66 4.72 2.87
C LEU A 254 22.08 3.45 3.47
N TYR A 255 21.07 3.64 4.32
CA TYR A 255 20.29 2.58 4.92
C TYR A 255 18.83 2.68 4.46
N LEU A 256 18.29 1.60 3.89
CA LEU A 256 16.94 1.52 3.32
C LEU A 256 16.15 0.37 3.99
N PRO A 257 15.52 0.60 5.15
CA PRO A 257 14.61 -0.36 5.76
C PRO A 257 13.33 -0.53 4.93
N THR A 258 13.00 -1.76 4.57
CA THR A 258 11.78 -2.14 3.81
C THR A 258 10.83 -3.01 4.63
N MET A 259 10.96 -2.94 5.96
CA MET A 259 10.18 -3.68 6.96
C MET A 259 9.41 -2.71 7.88
N GLY A 260 8.69 -3.25 8.87
CA GLY A 260 8.13 -2.43 9.95
C GLY A 260 6.86 -1.66 9.55
N PHE A 261 6.02 -2.24 8.70
CA PHE A 261 4.72 -1.66 8.38
C PHE A 261 3.73 -1.81 9.54
N VAL A 262 2.93 -0.79 9.78
CA VAL A 262 1.90 -0.72 10.84
C VAL A 262 0.56 -0.35 10.21
N PRO A 263 -0.55 -1.06 10.52
CA PRO A 263 -1.86 -0.74 9.96
C PRO A 263 -2.37 0.63 10.42
N ASN A 264 -3.02 1.37 9.53
CA ASN A 264 -3.59 2.70 9.79
C ASN A 264 -4.99 2.58 10.42
N THR A 265 -5.04 2.05 11.64
CA THR A 265 -6.27 1.59 12.31
C THR A 265 -6.46 2.17 13.72
N ALA A 266 -5.57 3.06 14.15
CA ALA A 266 -5.54 3.57 15.53
C ALA A 266 -6.83 4.31 15.97
N TYR A 267 -7.61 4.84 15.02
CA TYR A 267 -8.89 5.53 15.27
C TYR A 267 -10.08 4.57 15.46
N LEU A 268 -9.88 3.27 15.23
CA LEU A 268 -10.93 2.26 15.34
C LEU A 268 -11.08 1.75 16.78
N PRO A 269 -12.28 1.32 17.19
CA PRO A 269 -12.50 0.68 18.48
C PRO A 269 -11.61 -0.56 18.65
N ASP A 270 -11.08 -0.78 19.86
CA ASP A 270 -10.17 -1.91 20.13
C ASP A 270 -10.80 -3.28 19.81
N GLY A 271 -12.12 -3.43 19.99
CA GLY A 271 -12.84 -4.65 19.65
C GLY A 271 -12.83 -5.01 18.16
N PHE A 272 -12.47 -4.07 17.28
CA PHE A 272 -12.35 -4.32 15.83
C PHE A 272 -10.97 -4.89 15.48
N LEU A 273 -10.01 -4.85 16.40
CA LEU A 273 -8.60 -5.04 16.13
C LEU A 273 -8.06 -6.30 16.82
N ASN A 274 -7.16 -7.00 16.13
CA ASN A 274 -6.38 -8.04 16.77
C ASN A 274 -5.20 -7.47 17.59
N GLU A 275 -4.44 -8.34 18.26
CA GLU A 275 -3.28 -7.98 19.08
C GLU A 275 -2.21 -7.17 18.33
N ARG A 276 -2.13 -7.32 17.00
CA ARG A 276 -1.20 -6.60 16.12
C ARG A 276 -1.81 -5.34 15.51
N ARG A 277 -2.97 -4.90 16.02
CA ARG A 277 -3.73 -3.70 15.60
C ARG A 277 -4.31 -3.78 14.17
N TYR A 278 -4.35 -4.94 13.52
CA TYR A 278 -5.05 -5.08 12.25
C TYR A 278 -6.54 -5.29 12.47
N VAL A 279 -7.37 -4.85 11.53
CA VAL A 279 -8.82 -5.12 11.56
C VAL A 279 -9.05 -6.62 11.40
N ASP A 280 -9.84 -7.18 12.32
CA ASP A 280 -10.27 -8.58 12.27
C ASP A 280 -11.51 -8.72 11.39
N VAL A 281 -11.47 -9.65 10.44
CA VAL A 281 -12.50 -9.81 9.41
C VAL A 281 -12.91 -11.26 9.23
N ASN A 282 -14.18 -11.47 8.91
CA ASN A 282 -14.72 -12.77 8.55
C ASN A 282 -14.50 -13.10 7.06
N GLU A 283 -15.03 -14.24 6.60
CA GLU A 283 -14.90 -14.72 5.20
C GLU A 283 -15.56 -13.80 4.15
N TYR A 284 -16.43 -12.88 4.57
CA TYR A 284 -17.08 -11.87 3.72
C TYR A 284 -16.28 -10.55 3.68
N MET A 285 -15.10 -10.51 4.32
CA MET A 285 -14.32 -9.30 4.64
C MET A 285 -15.06 -8.31 5.55
N GLY A 286 -16.16 -8.74 6.17
CA GLY A 286 -16.89 -7.94 7.16
C GLY A 286 -16.13 -7.91 8.48
N VAL A 287 -16.11 -6.77 9.17
CA VAL A 287 -15.47 -6.63 10.48
C VAL A 287 -16.13 -7.60 11.46
N ALA A 288 -15.35 -8.50 12.05
CA ALA A 288 -15.88 -9.63 12.82
C ALA A 288 -16.76 -9.17 14.00
N ALA A 289 -16.34 -8.11 14.69
CA ALA A 289 -17.06 -7.56 15.85
C ALA A 289 -18.43 -6.95 15.54
N THR A 290 -18.74 -6.67 14.27
CA THR A 290 -20.02 -6.03 13.90
C THR A 290 -21.09 -7.04 13.48
N ASN A 291 -20.77 -8.34 13.45
CA ASN A 291 -21.69 -9.41 13.06
C ASN A 291 -22.46 -9.13 11.74
N GLY A 292 -21.80 -8.46 10.79
CA GLY A 292 -22.40 -8.15 9.48
C GLY A 292 -23.21 -6.85 9.43
N ASP A 293 -23.08 -5.93 10.40
CA ASP A 293 -23.76 -4.63 10.43
C ASP A 293 -23.19 -3.59 9.42
N GLY A 294 -22.78 -4.06 8.24
CA GLY A 294 -22.44 -3.18 7.12
C GLY A 294 -21.08 -2.50 7.21
N ILE A 295 -20.11 -3.08 7.93
CA ILE A 295 -18.72 -2.59 7.98
C ILE A 295 -17.78 -3.65 7.41
N TRP A 296 -16.98 -3.30 6.41
CA TRP A 296 -15.96 -4.15 5.79
C TRP A 296 -14.57 -3.53 5.90
N ALA A 297 -13.53 -4.34 5.76
CA ALA A 297 -12.15 -3.87 5.68
C ALA A 297 -11.36 -4.60 4.59
N VAL A 298 -10.45 -3.89 3.91
CA VAL A 298 -9.65 -4.44 2.79
C VAL A 298 -8.21 -3.92 2.81
N GLY A 299 -7.35 -4.61 2.05
CA GLY A 299 -5.95 -4.25 1.88
C GLY A 299 -5.13 -4.39 3.16
N ASP A 300 -4.08 -3.58 3.28
CA ASP A 300 -3.12 -3.70 4.38
C ASP A 300 -3.64 -3.30 5.77
N ALA A 301 -4.91 -2.90 5.88
CA ALA A 301 -5.57 -2.69 7.17
C ALA A 301 -5.99 -4.02 7.84
N VAL A 302 -6.12 -5.10 7.05
CA VAL A 302 -6.44 -6.45 7.57
C VAL A 302 -5.19 -7.32 7.69
N SER A 303 -5.21 -8.31 8.57
CA SER A 303 -4.06 -9.20 8.79
C SER A 303 -4.03 -10.42 7.88
N LYS A 304 -5.19 -10.85 7.37
CA LYS A 304 -5.35 -12.04 6.53
C LYS A 304 -6.39 -11.78 5.45
N PRO A 305 -6.15 -12.24 4.21
CA PRO A 305 -4.87 -12.73 3.67
C PRO A 305 -3.74 -11.68 3.73
N ARG A 306 -2.49 -12.11 3.48
CA ARG A 306 -1.30 -11.22 3.50
C ARG A 306 -1.47 -10.02 2.56
N ALA A 307 -0.77 -8.93 2.86
CA ALA A 307 -0.71 -7.76 1.99
C ALA A 307 -0.22 -8.12 0.57
N GLY A 308 -0.86 -7.59 -0.46
CA GLY A 308 -0.46 -7.79 -1.85
C GLY A 308 -1.46 -7.21 -2.84
N PHE A 309 -0.95 -6.62 -3.92
CA PHE A 309 -1.77 -5.91 -4.91
C PHE A 309 -2.95 -6.74 -5.46
N LEU A 310 -2.70 -7.96 -5.97
CA LEU A 310 -3.76 -8.83 -6.51
C LEU A 310 -4.75 -9.30 -5.44
N ILE A 311 -4.28 -9.43 -4.19
CA ILE A 311 -5.11 -9.81 -3.05
C ILE A 311 -6.05 -8.66 -2.71
N THR A 312 -5.53 -7.44 -2.59
CA THR A 312 -6.32 -6.23 -2.35
C THR A 312 -7.37 -6.02 -3.44
N GLU A 313 -7.04 -6.28 -4.71
CA GLU A 313 -8.01 -6.20 -5.80
C GLU A 313 -9.15 -7.22 -5.69
N ALA A 314 -8.84 -8.47 -5.34
CA ALA A 314 -9.85 -9.49 -5.12
C ALA A 314 -10.74 -9.14 -3.92
N GLN A 315 -10.16 -8.65 -2.82
CA GLN A 315 -10.88 -8.15 -1.66
C GLN A 315 -11.82 -7.00 -2.01
N ALA A 316 -11.32 -5.98 -2.72
CA ALA A 316 -12.12 -4.83 -3.14
C ALA A 316 -13.29 -5.24 -4.05
N ALA A 317 -13.06 -6.15 -5.00
CA ALA A 317 -14.10 -6.68 -5.85
C ALA A 317 -15.18 -7.46 -5.06
N GLY A 318 -14.76 -8.31 -4.12
CA GLY A 318 -15.68 -9.05 -3.26
C GLY A 318 -16.49 -8.15 -2.33
N VAL A 319 -15.86 -7.15 -1.70
CA VAL A 319 -16.55 -6.19 -0.83
C VAL A 319 -17.53 -5.32 -1.62
N ALA A 320 -17.15 -4.79 -2.78
CA ALA A 320 -18.07 -4.02 -3.62
C ALA A 320 -19.30 -4.87 -4.03
N ARG A 321 -19.09 -6.15 -4.36
CA ARG A 321 -20.18 -7.09 -4.64
C ARG A 321 -21.06 -7.37 -3.41
N ASN A 322 -20.48 -7.54 -2.23
CA ASN A 322 -21.25 -7.76 -1.01
C ASN A 322 -22.09 -6.53 -0.62
N ILE A 323 -21.57 -5.33 -0.84
CA ILE A 323 -22.34 -4.09 -0.67
C ILE A 323 -23.52 -4.05 -1.65
N ASP A 324 -23.32 -4.38 -2.93
CA ASP A 324 -24.41 -4.50 -3.92
C ASP A 324 -25.49 -5.49 -3.46
N LEU A 325 -25.07 -6.68 -3.00
CA LEU A 325 -25.98 -7.72 -2.52
C LEU A 325 -26.81 -7.24 -1.32
N VAL A 326 -26.15 -6.64 -0.33
CA VAL A 326 -26.82 -6.15 0.89
C VAL A 326 -27.79 -5.01 0.56
N LEU A 327 -27.41 -4.07 -0.31
CA LEU A 327 -28.30 -2.99 -0.77
C LEU A 327 -29.59 -3.54 -1.42
N ARG A 328 -29.49 -4.69 -2.08
CA ARG A 328 -30.61 -5.39 -2.74
C ARG A 328 -31.34 -6.38 -1.83
N GLY A 329 -31.03 -6.40 -0.53
CA GLY A 329 -31.63 -7.32 0.45
C GLY A 329 -31.23 -8.79 0.24
N LYS A 330 -30.06 -9.05 -0.34
CA LYS A 330 -29.53 -10.40 -0.58
C LYS A 330 -28.42 -10.75 0.41
N GLU A 331 -28.21 -12.04 0.59
CA GLU A 331 -27.10 -12.56 1.40
C GLU A 331 -25.75 -12.25 0.77
N GLN A 332 -24.77 -12.00 1.64
CA GLN A 332 -23.37 -11.80 1.24
C GLN A 332 -22.75 -13.11 0.74
N GLN A 333 -21.65 -12.99 0.00
CA GLN A 333 -20.87 -14.11 -0.51
C GLN A 333 -19.44 -14.08 -0.01
N VAL A 334 -18.88 -15.26 0.21
CA VAL A 334 -17.48 -15.44 0.60
C VAL A 334 -16.59 -14.70 -0.39
N VAL A 335 -15.68 -13.89 0.14
CA VAL A 335 -14.70 -13.17 -0.65
C VAL A 335 -13.49 -14.06 -0.85
N HIS A 336 -13.40 -14.63 -2.05
CA HIS A 336 -12.25 -15.42 -2.44
C HIS A 336 -11.07 -14.52 -2.84
N GLY A 337 -9.85 -15.03 -2.63
CA GLY A 337 -8.65 -14.43 -3.18
C GLY A 337 -8.63 -14.44 -4.72
N PRO A 338 -7.56 -13.92 -5.34
CA PRO A 338 -7.45 -13.96 -6.79
C PRO A 338 -7.59 -15.40 -7.30
N PRO A 339 -8.31 -15.64 -8.42
CA PRO A 339 -8.58 -16.99 -8.93
C PRO A 339 -7.30 -17.72 -9.36
N LEU A 340 -6.22 -16.96 -9.55
CA LEU A 340 -4.90 -17.44 -9.91
C LEU A 340 -3.93 -17.00 -8.82
N ASP A 341 -3.33 -17.97 -8.12
CA ASP A 341 -2.23 -17.72 -7.19
C ASP A 341 -0.95 -17.40 -7.98
N ILE A 342 -0.75 -16.13 -8.28
CA ILE A 342 0.40 -15.65 -9.02
C ILE A 342 1.26 -14.81 -8.08
N PHE A 343 2.54 -15.15 -8.01
CA PHE A 343 3.52 -14.31 -7.36
C PHE A 343 4.68 -14.05 -8.31
N ILE A 344 4.95 -12.77 -8.56
CA ILE A 344 6.05 -12.31 -9.40
C ILE A 344 6.82 -11.25 -8.63
N CYS A 345 8.14 -11.42 -8.60
CA CYS A 345 9.08 -10.50 -8.00
C CYS A 345 10.13 -10.10 -9.05
N SER A 346 10.24 -8.81 -9.37
CA SER A 346 11.29 -8.34 -10.28
C SER A 346 12.67 -8.46 -9.64
N THR A 347 13.67 -8.82 -10.43
CA THR A 347 15.06 -8.92 -9.95
C THR A 347 15.91 -8.00 -10.82
N GLY A 348 15.52 -6.71 -10.87
CA GLY A 348 16.03 -5.70 -11.80
C GLY A 348 15.16 -5.52 -13.05
N ARG A 349 15.63 -4.71 -14.00
CA ARG A 349 14.84 -4.27 -15.17
C ARG A 349 14.86 -5.23 -16.37
N SER A 350 15.53 -6.38 -16.29
CA SER A 350 15.63 -7.36 -17.39
C SER A 350 15.16 -8.78 -17.04
N ARG A 351 14.92 -9.05 -15.74
CA ARG A 351 14.58 -10.39 -15.23
C ARG A 351 13.54 -10.28 -14.12
N ALA A 352 12.83 -11.38 -13.90
CA ALA A 352 11.97 -11.57 -12.75
C ALA A 352 11.93 -13.06 -12.37
N ALA A 353 11.66 -13.33 -11.11
CA ALA A 353 11.27 -14.64 -10.61
C ALA A 353 9.75 -14.66 -10.45
N GLY A 354 9.10 -15.74 -10.87
CA GLY A 354 7.65 -15.83 -10.76
C GLY A 354 7.14 -17.26 -10.77
N ARG A 355 5.92 -17.43 -10.27
CA ARG A 355 5.18 -18.69 -10.27
C ARG A 355 3.69 -18.47 -10.50
N PHE A 356 3.05 -19.52 -10.96
CA PHE A 356 1.61 -19.71 -11.05
C PHE A 356 1.24 -20.98 -10.26
N GLY A 357 0.60 -20.84 -9.11
CA GLY A 357 0.45 -21.93 -8.16
C GLY A 357 1.82 -22.51 -7.81
N PHE A 358 2.01 -23.79 -8.10
CA PHE A 358 3.29 -24.51 -7.95
C PHE A 358 4.17 -24.51 -9.22
N VAL A 359 3.70 -23.94 -10.33
CA VAL A 359 4.39 -23.96 -11.62
C VAL A 359 5.29 -22.72 -11.74
N PRO A 360 6.62 -22.86 -11.94
CA PRO A 360 7.50 -21.73 -12.21
C PRO A 360 7.14 -21.03 -13.53
N ILE A 361 7.15 -19.70 -13.53
CA ILE A 361 6.99 -18.88 -14.74
C ILE A 361 8.38 -18.61 -15.32
N PRO A 362 8.60 -18.84 -16.64
CA PRO A 362 9.85 -18.46 -17.28
C PRO A 362 10.21 -17.00 -17.03
N SER A 363 11.47 -16.70 -16.70
CA SER A 363 11.88 -15.36 -16.24
C SER A 363 11.49 -14.22 -17.20
N LEU A 364 11.56 -14.45 -18.51
CA LEU A 364 11.13 -13.47 -19.51
C LEU A 364 9.62 -13.20 -19.44
N ALA A 365 8.79 -14.24 -19.26
CA ALA A 365 7.35 -14.09 -19.11
C ALA A 365 6.99 -13.38 -17.79
N ALA A 366 7.68 -13.72 -16.69
CA ALA A 366 7.53 -13.02 -15.41
C ALA A 366 7.94 -11.54 -15.53
N TRP A 367 9.02 -11.24 -16.27
CA TRP A 367 9.43 -9.87 -16.56
C TRP A 367 8.39 -9.13 -17.41
N ILE A 368 7.85 -9.74 -18.47
CA ILE A 368 6.77 -9.14 -19.27
C ILE A 368 5.54 -8.82 -18.39
N GLY A 369 5.17 -9.74 -17.49
CA GLY A 369 3.98 -9.62 -16.65
C GLY A 369 4.10 -8.59 -15.51
N LYS A 370 5.30 -8.36 -14.97
CA LYS A 370 5.53 -7.38 -13.89
C LYS A 370 6.82 -6.60 -14.04
N GLY A 371 7.97 -7.27 -14.21
CA GLY A 371 9.28 -6.62 -14.16
C GLY A 371 9.49 -5.47 -15.15
N ARG A 372 8.83 -5.50 -16.31
CA ARG A 372 8.93 -4.48 -17.36
C ARG A 372 8.37 -3.12 -16.92
N THR A 373 7.19 -3.10 -16.30
CA THR A 373 6.48 -1.85 -15.99
C THR A 373 6.19 -1.65 -14.51
N LEU A 374 6.30 -2.69 -13.68
CA LEU A 374 5.78 -2.76 -12.31
C LEU A 374 4.29 -2.36 -12.22
N GLY A 375 3.55 -2.54 -13.33
CA GLY A 375 2.16 -2.15 -13.45
C GLY A 375 1.93 -0.64 -13.53
N ILE A 376 2.95 0.19 -13.80
CA ILE A 376 2.79 1.66 -13.89
C ILE A 376 1.77 2.08 -14.96
N ASP A 377 1.57 1.26 -15.98
CA ASP A 377 0.55 1.41 -17.02
C ASP A 377 -0.89 1.35 -16.46
N ARG A 378 -1.07 0.90 -15.22
CA ARG A 378 -2.35 0.82 -14.53
C ARG A 378 -2.64 2.05 -13.66
N THR A 379 -1.66 2.89 -13.34
CA THR A 379 -1.85 4.05 -12.43
C THR A 379 -3.03 4.91 -12.86
N LYS A 380 -3.03 5.36 -14.13
CA LYS A 380 -4.12 6.18 -14.69
C LYS A 380 -5.46 5.44 -14.68
N LYS A 381 -5.46 4.14 -15.03
CA LYS A 381 -6.67 3.30 -15.09
C LYS A 381 -7.33 3.11 -13.73
N TYR A 382 -6.54 3.11 -12.65
CA TYR A 382 -7.05 3.05 -11.29
C TYR A 382 -7.74 4.35 -10.89
N VAL A 383 -7.13 5.48 -11.25
CA VAL A 383 -7.64 6.80 -10.91
C VAL A 383 -8.89 7.16 -11.70
N ASP A 384 -8.89 6.92 -13.00
CA ASP A 384 -10.07 7.16 -13.85
C ASP A 384 -11.06 5.99 -13.84
N GLY A 385 -10.83 4.97 -13.01
CA GLY A 385 -11.68 3.80 -12.89
C GLY A 385 -11.77 2.91 -14.13
N SER A 386 -11.09 3.18 -15.25
CA SER A 386 -11.13 2.36 -16.48
C SER A 386 -10.48 0.97 -16.34
N MET A 387 -9.90 0.69 -15.17
CA MET A 387 -9.46 -0.65 -14.81
C MET A 387 -10.61 -1.66 -14.69
N TRP A 388 -11.84 -1.17 -14.47
CA TRP A 388 -13.09 -1.92 -14.33
C TRP A 388 -14.14 -1.31 -15.27
#